data_AF-A0A8I0SUQ6-F1
#
_entry.id   AF-A0A8I0SUQ6-F1
#
_cell.length_a   1.000
_cell.length_b   1.000
_cell.length_c   1.000
_cell.angle_alpha   90.00
_cell.angle_beta   90.00
_cell.angle_gamma   90.00
#
_symmetry.space_group_name_H-M   'P 1'
#
loop_
_entity.id
_entity.type
_entity.pdbx_description
1 polymer ?
#
loop_
_entity_poly.entity_id
_entity_poly.type
_entity_poly.pdbx_seq_one_letter_code
_entity_poly.pdbx_strand_id
1 'polypeptide(L)'
;MTFDEESVAEVRKLFDKAETIIKQIESLENDALPVPPVNQLRYAGRHILNALSGKQSQEQGWYDARKHCLRAVYDGAQIGLSFFLRKIKDFENDYRAVTVVDVLPDFPNIIKEARKAQDLLANVDSDMKERLAEDCLICFESLRNSVDSMDLARVELNKKVDRQRRTDRMVIWGLIFAAASVLLTAVQLFK
;
A
#
# COMPACT_ATOMS: atom_id res chain seq x y z
N MET A 1 -34.30 9.56 -28.25
CA MET A 1 -33.64 9.68 -26.94
C MET A 1 -32.22 10.08 -27.23
N THR A 2 -31.87 11.35 -27.03
CA THR A 2 -30.51 11.87 -27.23
C THR A 2 -29.77 11.73 -25.91
N PHE A 3 -28.74 10.90 -25.88
CA PHE A 3 -27.91 10.73 -24.69
C PHE A 3 -26.97 11.92 -24.57
N ASP A 4 -26.68 12.32 -23.34
CA ASP A 4 -25.52 13.16 -23.08
C ASP A 4 -24.25 12.30 -23.27
N GLU A 5 -23.69 12.34 -24.48
CA GLU A 5 -22.53 11.54 -24.87
C GLU A 5 -21.30 11.82 -23.99
N GLU A 6 -21.17 13.05 -23.47
CA GLU A 6 -20.07 13.45 -22.60
C GLU A 6 -20.15 12.73 -21.24
N SER A 7 -21.32 12.78 -20.59
CA SER A 7 -21.55 12.07 -19.33
C SER A 7 -21.34 10.56 -19.45
N VAL A 8 -21.79 9.95 -20.54
CA VAL A 8 -21.61 8.51 -20.77
C VAL A 8 -20.13 8.17 -20.92
N ALA A 9 -19.37 8.98 -21.69
CA ALA A 9 -17.94 8.77 -21.88
C ALA A 9 -17.16 8.92 -20.56
N GLU A 10 -17.50 9.90 -19.73
CA GLU A 10 -16.87 10.10 -18.42
C GLU A 10 -17.13 8.93 -17.48
N VAL A 11 -18.40 8.49 -17.34
CA VAL A 11 -18.76 7.35 -16.49
C VAL A 11 -18.04 6.09 -16.95
N ARG A 12 -17.99 5.82 -18.25
CA ARG A 12 -17.26 4.66 -18.79
C ARG A 12 -15.79 4.71 -18.41
N LYS A 13 -15.11 5.84 -18.62
CA LYS A 13 -13.70 6.01 -18.27
C LYS A 13 -13.44 5.74 -16.79
N LEU A 14 -14.30 6.24 -15.91
CA LEU A 14 -14.17 6.03 -14.46
C LEU A 14 -14.47 4.59 -14.05
N PHE A 15 -15.44 3.95 -14.71
CA PHE A 15 -15.76 2.55 -14.50
C PHE A 15 -14.56 1.66 -14.86
N ASP A 16 -13.96 1.88 -16.04
CA ASP A 16 -12.75 1.17 -16.49
C ASP A 16 -11.57 1.38 -15.51
N LYS A 17 -11.42 2.61 -14.98
CA LYS A 17 -10.40 2.94 -13.97
C LYS A 17 -10.61 2.17 -12.67
N ALA A 18 -11.86 2.11 -12.19
CA ALA A 18 -12.22 1.36 -10.99
C ALA A 18 -11.98 -0.15 -11.18
N GLU A 19 -12.38 -0.73 -12.31
CA GLU A 19 -12.12 -2.14 -12.60
C GLU A 19 -10.62 -2.47 -12.64
N THR A 20 -9.82 -1.56 -13.22
CA THR A 20 -8.36 -1.73 -13.26
C THR A 20 -7.77 -1.79 -11.85
N ILE A 21 -8.16 -0.88 -10.97
CA ILE A 21 -7.71 -0.88 -9.57
C ILE A 21 -8.18 -2.14 -8.84
N ILE A 22 -9.44 -2.55 -9.01
CA ILE A 22 -10.00 -3.75 -8.36
C ILE A 22 -9.15 -4.98 -8.73
N LYS A 23 -8.83 -5.17 -10.02
CA LYS A 23 -7.97 -6.27 -10.49
C LYS A 23 -6.57 -6.21 -9.90
N GLN A 24 -5.99 -5.01 -9.79
CA GLN A 24 -4.69 -4.84 -9.15
C GLN A 24 -4.76 -5.27 -7.67
N ILE A 25 -5.79 -4.89 -6.93
CA ILE A 25 -5.94 -5.25 -5.51
C ILE A 25 -6.19 -6.75 -5.32
N GLU A 26 -7.00 -7.37 -6.17
CA GLU A 26 -7.20 -8.83 -6.17
C GLU A 26 -5.85 -9.55 -6.24
N SER A 27 -4.95 -9.09 -7.10
CA SER A 27 -3.61 -9.67 -7.21
C SER A 27 -2.72 -9.44 -5.97
N LEU A 28 -2.97 -8.38 -5.19
CA LEU A 28 -2.24 -8.09 -3.95
C LEU A 28 -2.73 -8.94 -2.76
N GLU A 29 -4.02 -9.26 -2.71
CA GLU A 29 -4.66 -9.96 -1.59
C GLU A 29 -4.87 -11.47 -1.81
N ASN A 30 -4.07 -12.10 -2.66
CA ASN A 30 -4.18 -13.53 -3.02
C ASN A 30 -5.58 -13.87 -3.57
N ASP A 31 -6.03 -13.12 -4.58
CA ASP A 31 -7.31 -13.30 -5.28
C ASP A 31 -8.55 -13.06 -4.40
N ALA A 32 -8.39 -12.37 -3.28
CA ALA A 32 -9.53 -11.90 -2.50
C ALA A 32 -10.21 -10.71 -3.20
N LEU A 33 -11.53 -10.82 -3.42
CA LEU A 33 -12.33 -9.78 -4.05
C LEU A 33 -12.53 -8.60 -3.08
N PRO A 34 -12.11 -7.37 -3.41
CA PRO A 34 -12.36 -6.21 -2.56
C PRO A 34 -13.84 -5.81 -2.63
N VAL A 35 -14.62 -6.25 -1.65
CA VAL A 35 -16.08 -6.04 -1.60
C VAL A 35 -16.49 -4.56 -1.70
N PRO A 36 -15.85 -3.60 -1.01
CA PRO A 36 -16.29 -2.21 -1.05
C PRO A 36 -16.31 -1.56 -2.45
N PRO A 37 -15.21 -1.54 -3.23
CA PRO A 37 -15.22 -0.93 -4.56
C PRO A 37 -16.13 -1.68 -5.55
N VAL A 38 -16.24 -3.01 -5.46
CA VAL A 38 -17.18 -3.80 -6.27
C VAL A 38 -18.64 -3.39 -5.99
N ASN A 39 -18.97 -3.16 -4.73
CA ASN A 39 -20.31 -2.71 -4.36
C ASN A 39 -20.63 -1.30 -4.90
N GLN A 40 -19.63 -0.43 -4.98
CA GLN A 40 -19.80 0.89 -5.60
C GLN A 40 -20.07 0.76 -7.11
N LEU A 41 -19.36 -0.10 -7.83
CA LEU A 41 -19.65 -0.36 -9.25
C LEU A 41 -21.03 -0.95 -9.47
N ARG A 42 -21.49 -1.82 -8.56
CA ARG A 42 -22.87 -2.33 -8.58
C ARG A 42 -23.89 -1.20 -8.42
N TYR A 43 -23.63 -0.23 -7.55
CA TYR A 43 -24.49 0.95 -7.42
C TYR A 43 -24.44 1.85 -8.65
N ALA A 44 -23.26 2.08 -9.23
CA ALA A 44 -23.13 2.80 -10.50
C ALA A 44 -23.98 2.15 -11.60
N GLY A 45 -23.87 0.83 -11.77
CA GLY A 45 -24.70 0.08 -12.71
C GLY A 45 -26.20 0.23 -12.47
N ARG A 46 -26.64 0.26 -11.21
CA ARG A 46 -28.05 0.51 -10.87
C ARG A 46 -28.52 1.89 -11.32
N HIS A 47 -27.72 2.94 -11.13
CA HIS A 47 -28.07 4.30 -11.57
C HIS A 47 -28.13 4.42 -13.09
N ILE A 48 -27.20 3.77 -13.80
CA ILE A 48 -27.22 3.66 -15.26
C ILE A 48 -28.52 2.99 -15.74
N LEU A 49 -28.87 1.83 -15.18
CA LEU A 49 -30.09 1.12 -15.56
C LEU A 49 -31.37 1.94 -15.25
N ASN A 50 -31.40 2.66 -14.13
CA ASN A 50 -32.53 3.53 -13.79
C ASN A 50 -32.67 4.72 -14.74
N ALA A 51 -31.57 5.34 -15.17
CA ALA A 51 -31.58 6.40 -16.18
C ALA A 51 -32.05 5.89 -17.56
N LEU A 52 -31.56 4.72 -17.97
CA LEU A 52 -31.92 4.12 -19.27
C LEU A 52 -33.38 3.64 -19.31
N SER A 53 -33.92 3.21 -18.18
CA SER A 53 -35.33 2.76 -18.07
C SER A 53 -36.33 3.88 -17.76
N GLY A 54 -35.87 5.12 -17.60
CA GLY A 54 -36.72 6.27 -17.26
C GLY A 54 -37.23 6.30 -15.82
N LYS A 55 -36.71 5.44 -14.94
CA LYS A 55 -37.01 5.47 -13.48
C LYS A 55 -36.32 6.62 -12.75
N GLN A 56 -35.31 7.20 -13.38
CA GLN A 56 -34.53 8.35 -12.90
C GLN A 56 -34.27 9.26 -14.11
N SER A 57 -34.14 10.58 -13.89
CA SER A 57 -33.69 11.47 -14.96
C SER A 57 -32.29 11.04 -15.43
N GLN A 58 -32.02 11.18 -16.73
CA GLN A 58 -30.71 10.78 -17.28
C GLN A 58 -29.58 11.57 -16.63
N GLU A 59 -29.74 12.89 -16.50
CA GLU A 59 -28.77 13.77 -15.83
C GLU A 59 -28.42 13.28 -14.43
N GLN A 60 -29.43 13.02 -13.57
CA GLN A 60 -29.17 12.56 -12.21
C GLN A 60 -28.56 11.16 -12.19
N GLY A 61 -29.02 10.24 -13.05
CA GLY A 61 -28.49 8.87 -13.06
C GLY A 61 -27.03 8.80 -13.52
N TRP A 62 -26.63 9.62 -14.51
CA TRP A 62 -25.23 9.71 -14.91
C TRP A 62 -24.37 10.38 -13.83
N TYR A 63 -24.86 11.45 -13.20
CA TYR A 63 -24.19 12.09 -12.08
C TYR A 63 -23.95 11.11 -10.91
N ASP A 64 -24.98 10.38 -10.48
CA ASP A 64 -24.85 9.41 -9.38
C ASP A 64 -23.93 8.24 -9.76
N ALA A 65 -24.01 7.75 -11.01
CA ALA A 65 -23.12 6.69 -11.49
C ALA A 65 -21.66 7.13 -11.46
N ARG A 66 -21.37 8.36 -11.89
CA ARG A 66 -20.03 8.96 -11.84
C ARG A 66 -19.49 9.01 -10.41
N LYS A 67 -20.30 9.48 -9.45
CA LYS A 67 -19.94 9.52 -8.02
C LYS A 67 -19.57 8.14 -7.48
N HIS A 68 -20.38 7.13 -7.80
CA HIS A 68 -20.09 5.76 -7.42
C HIS A 68 -18.82 5.21 -8.07
N CYS A 69 -18.53 5.54 -9.33
CA CYS A 69 -17.27 5.13 -9.97
C CYS A 69 -16.05 5.78 -9.30
N LEU A 70 -16.11 7.08 -9.00
CA LEU A 70 -15.04 7.77 -8.25
C LEU A 70 -14.85 7.18 -6.85
N ARG A 71 -15.95 6.83 -6.17
CA ARG A 71 -15.89 6.17 -4.88
C ARG A 71 -15.32 4.76 -4.96
N ALA A 72 -15.61 4.02 -6.03
CA ALA A 72 -14.99 2.72 -6.30
C ALA A 72 -13.48 2.85 -6.48
N VAL A 73 -13.03 3.84 -7.27
CA VAL A 73 -11.62 4.17 -7.44
C VAL A 73 -10.96 4.48 -6.10
N TYR A 74 -11.56 5.38 -5.30
CA TYR A 74 -11.05 5.75 -3.98
C TYR A 74 -10.97 4.55 -3.03
N ASP A 75 -12.08 3.82 -2.87
CA ASP A 75 -12.16 2.69 -1.92
C ASP A 75 -11.16 1.59 -2.33
N GLY A 76 -10.95 1.38 -3.62
CA GLY A 76 -9.89 0.50 -4.13
C GLY A 76 -8.49 1.03 -3.80
N ALA A 77 -8.17 2.25 -4.23
CA ALA A 77 -6.86 2.84 -3.98
C ALA A 77 -6.50 2.86 -2.48
N GLN A 78 -7.49 3.12 -1.61
CA GLN A 78 -7.32 3.05 -0.15
C GLN A 78 -6.88 1.67 0.33
N ILE A 79 -7.53 0.59 -0.11
CA ILE A 79 -7.16 -0.79 0.24
C ILE A 79 -5.72 -1.07 -0.18
N GLY A 80 -5.38 -0.73 -1.43
CA GLY A 80 -4.04 -0.88 -1.97
C GLY A 80 -2.97 -0.10 -1.20
N LEU A 81 -3.24 1.16 -0.88
CA LEU A 81 -2.36 2.00 -0.06
C LEU A 81 -2.14 1.38 1.32
N SER A 82 -3.20 0.90 1.99
CA SER A 82 -3.07 0.19 3.27
C SER A 82 -2.18 -1.05 3.15
N PHE A 83 -2.29 -1.80 2.06
CA PHE A 83 -1.40 -2.94 1.79
C PHE A 83 0.06 -2.51 1.64
N PHE A 84 0.36 -1.51 0.81
CA PHE A 84 1.73 -1.05 0.58
C PHE A 84 2.35 -0.43 1.84
N LEU A 85 1.60 0.37 2.58
CA LEU A 85 2.07 0.95 3.84
C LEU A 85 2.46 -0.13 4.87
N ARG A 86 1.70 -1.23 4.93
CA ARG A 86 2.07 -2.39 5.76
C ARG A 86 3.37 -3.03 5.28
N LYS A 87 3.54 -3.26 3.98
CA LYS A 87 4.78 -3.80 3.39
C LYS A 87 6.00 -2.93 3.68
N ILE A 88 5.84 -1.61 3.60
CA ILE A 88 6.91 -0.65 3.91
C ILE A 88 7.29 -0.74 5.40
N LYS A 89 6.31 -0.77 6.29
CA LYS A 89 6.53 -0.96 7.72
C LYS A 89 7.21 -2.29 8.06
N ASP A 90 6.82 -3.37 7.40
CA ASP A 90 7.43 -4.69 7.56
C ASP A 90 8.91 -4.65 7.13
N PHE A 91 9.20 -4.02 5.99
CA PHE A 91 10.57 -3.83 5.52
C PHE A 91 11.42 -2.97 6.48
N GLU A 92 10.88 -1.85 6.99
CA GLU A 92 11.55 -1.04 8.01
C GLU A 92 11.92 -1.89 9.24
N ASN A 93 11.01 -2.75 9.69
CA ASN A 93 11.24 -3.64 10.83
C ASN A 93 12.29 -4.72 10.53
N ASP A 94 12.21 -5.35 9.35
CA ASP A 94 13.11 -6.42 8.91
C ASP A 94 14.57 -5.96 8.86
N TYR A 95 14.80 -4.71 8.43
CA TYR A 95 16.14 -4.18 8.15
C TYR A 95 16.62 -3.09 9.12
N ARG A 96 15.93 -2.88 10.24
CA ARG A 96 16.29 -1.87 11.26
C ARG A 96 17.72 -1.96 11.81
N ALA A 97 18.36 -3.13 11.70
CA ALA A 97 19.70 -3.39 12.23
C ALA A 97 20.82 -3.15 11.21
N VAL A 98 20.50 -2.78 9.97
CA VAL A 98 21.48 -2.58 8.89
C VAL A 98 21.26 -1.27 8.16
N THR A 99 22.32 -0.70 7.58
CA THR A 99 22.21 0.49 6.73
C THR A 99 21.57 0.14 5.40
N VAL A 100 20.32 0.57 5.23
CA VAL A 100 19.50 0.34 4.03
C VAL A 100 19.96 1.20 2.85
N VAL A 101 20.32 2.46 3.10
CA VAL A 101 20.60 3.48 2.06
C VAL A 101 21.73 3.08 1.11
N ASP A 102 22.70 2.28 1.58
CA ASP A 102 23.77 1.77 0.72
C ASP A 102 23.27 0.82 -0.40
N VAL A 103 22.14 0.15 -0.17
CA VAL A 103 21.54 -0.82 -1.12
C VAL A 103 20.36 -0.18 -1.85
N LEU A 104 19.57 0.62 -1.14
CA LEU A 104 18.43 1.34 -1.67
C LEU A 104 18.59 2.84 -1.36
N PRO A 105 19.34 3.59 -2.20
CA PRO A 105 19.66 4.99 -1.95
C PRO A 105 18.43 5.89 -1.83
N ASP A 106 17.35 5.56 -2.55
CA ASP A 106 16.10 6.32 -2.57
C ASP A 106 15.18 6.03 -1.38
N PHE A 107 15.60 5.17 -0.44
CA PHE A 107 14.80 4.80 0.72
C PHE A 107 14.23 5.98 1.53
N PRO A 108 14.96 7.10 1.75
CA PRO A 108 14.37 8.27 2.41
C PRO A 108 13.16 8.87 1.68
N ASN A 109 13.17 8.88 0.34
CA ASN A 109 12.04 9.37 -0.45
C ASN A 109 10.86 8.39 -0.38
N ILE A 110 11.10 7.08 -0.37
CA ILE A 110 10.05 6.08 -0.17
C ILE A 110 9.32 6.33 1.16
N ILE A 111 10.07 6.57 2.25
CA ILE A 111 9.47 6.89 3.55
C ILE A 111 8.68 8.21 3.51
N LYS A 112 9.16 9.21 2.77
CA LYS A 112 8.45 10.47 2.58
C LYS A 112 7.11 10.26 1.85
N GLU A 113 7.09 9.49 0.77
CA GLU A 113 5.86 9.18 0.02
C GLU A 113 4.90 8.33 0.86
N ALA A 114 5.42 7.40 1.67
CA ALA A 114 4.59 6.62 2.61
C ALA A 114 3.89 7.52 3.63
N ARG A 115 4.59 8.52 4.18
CA ARG A 115 3.98 9.49 5.10
C ARG A 115 2.92 10.34 4.42
N LYS A 116 3.18 10.82 3.20
CA LYS A 116 2.20 11.56 2.39
C LYS A 116 0.93 10.73 2.17
N ALA A 117 1.07 9.45 1.86
CA ALA A 117 -0.07 8.55 1.71
C ALA A 117 -0.82 8.32 3.03
N GLN A 118 -0.10 8.18 4.16
CA GLN A 118 -0.73 8.10 5.49
C GLN A 118 -1.56 9.34 5.82
N ASP A 119 -0.99 10.53 5.58
CA ASP A 119 -1.67 11.81 5.84
C ASP A 119 -2.91 11.97 4.96
N LEU A 120 -2.83 11.52 3.70
CA LEU A 120 -3.96 11.50 2.78
C LEU A 120 -5.10 10.61 3.29
N LEU A 121 -4.79 9.46 3.90
CA LEU A 121 -5.79 8.54 4.44
C LEU A 121 -6.35 8.96 5.81
N ALA A 122 -5.56 9.66 6.63
CA ALA A 122 -5.95 10.03 7.99
C ALA A 122 -7.04 11.14 8.05
N ASN A 123 -7.14 11.97 7.01
CA ASN A 123 -7.94 13.20 7.02
C ASN A 123 -9.21 13.14 6.15
N VAL A 124 -9.76 11.96 5.89
CA VAL A 124 -10.86 11.81 4.92
C VAL A 124 -12.23 11.79 5.59
N ASP A 125 -13.02 12.83 5.36
CA ASP A 125 -14.48 12.76 5.54
C ASP A 125 -15.14 12.02 4.35
N SER A 126 -16.27 11.38 4.60
CA SER A 126 -17.02 10.60 3.62
C SER A 126 -17.39 11.39 2.36
N ASP A 127 -17.59 12.71 2.48
CA ASP A 127 -17.91 13.62 1.38
C ASP A 127 -16.69 14.02 0.52
N MET A 128 -15.47 13.75 1.01
CA MET A 128 -14.23 14.09 0.29
C MET A 128 -13.72 12.95 -0.60
N LYS A 129 -14.23 11.73 -0.43
CA LYS A 129 -13.74 10.53 -1.13
C LYS A 129 -13.67 10.68 -2.65
N GLU A 130 -14.67 11.30 -3.24
CA GLU A 130 -14.72 11.54 -4.69
C GLU A 130 -13.62 12.49 -5.16
N ARG A 131 -13.32 13.52 -4.37
CA ARG A 131 -12.29 14.52 -4.68
C ARG A 131 -10.89 13.96 -4.52
N LEU A 132 -10.71 13.04 -3.58
CA LEU A 132 -9.42 12.43 -3.27
C LEU A 132 -9.10 11.20 -4.13
N ALA A 133 -10.03 10.74 -4.97
CA ALA A 133 -9.85 9.54 -5.78
C ALA A 133 -8.56 9.61 -6.63
N GLU A 134 -8.29 10.75 -7.27
CA GLU A 134 -7.08 10.93 -8.09
C GLU A 134 -5.80 10.99 -7.26
N ASP A 135 -5.82 11.71 -6.13
CA ASP A 135 -4.67 11.82 -5.24
C ASP A 135 -4.29 10.46 -4.64
N CYS A 136 -5.28 9.65 -4.27
CA CYS A 136 -5.08 8.29 -3.76
C CYS A 136 -4.48 7.39 -4.84
N LEU A 137 -4.91 7.54 -6.08
CA LEU A 137 -4.36 6.82 -7.23
C LEU A 137 -2.90 7.16 -7.52
N ILE A 138 -2.56 8.45 -7.50
CA ILE A 138 -1.17 8.90 -7.67
C ILE A 138 -0.29 8.30 -6.57
N CYS A 139 -0.77 8.33 -5.32
CA CYS A 139 -0.04 7.72 -4.21
C CYS A 139 0.04 6.19 -4.36
N PHE A 140 -1.01 5.53 -4.86
CA PHE A 140 -1.05 4.09 -5.05
C PHE A 140 0.05 3.64 -6.03
N GLU A 141 0.15 4.28 -7.20
CA GLU A 141 1.18 3.94 -8.19
C GLU A 141 2.59 4.26 -7.67
N SER A 142 2.76 5.37 -6.95
CA SER A 142 4.04 5.74 -6.31
C SER A 142 4.51 4.69 -5.30
N LEU A 143 3.63 4.27 -4.39
CA LEU A 143 3.97 3.27 -3.37
C LEU A 143 4.15 1.87 -3.94
N ARG A 144 3.40 1.52 -4.99
CA ARG A 144 3.60 0.26 -5.71
C ARG A 144 5.03 0.14 -6.23
N ASN A 145 5.48 1.14 -6.98
CA ASN A 145 6.85 1.17 -7.53
C ASN A 145 7.91 1.15 -6.42
N SER A 146 7.61 1.81 -5.30
CA SER A 146 8.48 1.81 -4.13
C SER A 146 8.61 0.41 -3.52
N VAL A 147 7.49 -0.30 -3.32
CA VAL A 147 7.46 -1.67 -2.78
C VAL A 147 8.17 -2.65 -3.72
N ASP A 148 7.95 -2.55 -5.03
CA ASP A 148 8.66 -3.39 -6.02
C ASP A 148 10.18 -3.19 -5.91
N SER A 149 10.63 -1.94 -5.79
CA SER A 149 12.06 -1.62 -5.59
C SER A 149 12.61 -2.17 -4.28
N MET A 150 11.82 -2.13 -3.21
CA MET A 150 12.19 -2.69 -1.91
C MET A 150 12.31 -4.21 -1.97
N ASP A 151 11.38 -4.89 -2.62
CA ASP A 151 11.42 -6.35 -2.76
C ASP A 151 12.66 -6.83 -3.54
N LEU A 152 13.10 -6.07 -4.55
CA LEU A 152 14.39 -6.31 -5.21
C LEU A 152 15.58 -6.10 -4.25
N ALA A 153 15.55 -5.05 -3.43
CA ALA A 153 16.61 -4.74 -2.46
C ALA A 153 16.72 -5.78 -1.32
N ARG A 154 15.63 -6.50 -1.00
CA ARG A 154 15.62 -7.53 0.06
C ARG A 154 16.73 -8.56 -0.09
N VAL A 155 17.07 -8.95 -1.33
CA VAL A 155 18.10 -9.96 -1.61
C VAL A 155 19.47 -9.54 -1.05
N GLU A 156 19.89 -8.31 -1.34
CA GLU A 156 21.18 -7.80 -0.87
C GLU A 156 21.15 -7.41 0.62
N LEU A 157 20.02 -6.89 1.10
CA LEU A 157 19.86 -6.56 2.52
C LEU A 157 19.88 -7.81 3.41
N ASN A 158 19.28 -8.92 2.97
CA ASN A 158 19.34 -10.19 3.68
C ASN A 158 20.79 -10.67 3.84
N LYS A 159 21.63 -10.52 2.81
CA LYS A 159 23.07 -10.81 2.92
C LYS A 159 23.77 -9.93 3.95
N LYS A 160 23.41 -8.65 4.03
CA LYS A 160 23.94 -7.73 5.06
C LYS A 160 23.51 -8.15 6.46
N VAL A 161 22.23 -8.47 6.65
CA VAL A 161 21.68 -8.95 7.94
C VAL A 161 22.40 -10.22 8.38
N ASP A 162 22.61 -11.18 7.48
CA ASP A 162 23.30 -12.43 7.80
C ASP A 162 24.77 -12.21 8.19
N ARG A 163 25.46 -11.26 7.53
CA ARG A 163 26.82 -10.87 7.92
C ARG A 163 26.83 -10.24 9.31
N GLN A 164 25.92 -9.31 9.59
CA GLN A 164 25.80 -8.68 10.89
C GLN A 164 25.55 -9.72 12.00
N ARG A 165 24.59 -10.63 11.80
CA ARG A 165 24.27 -11.71 12.76
C ARG A 165 25.45 -12.65 13.01
N ARG A 166 26.31 -12.91 12.02
CA ARG A 166 27.53 -13.71 12.22
C ARG A 166 28.51 -12.95 13.13
N THR A 167 28.73 -11.67 12.86
CA THR A 167 29.59 -10.81 13.68
C THR A 167 29.07 -10.70 15.11
N ASP A 168 27.78 -10.45 15.31
CA ASP A 168 27.17 -10.33 16.64
C ASP A 168 27.33 -11.63 17.44
N ARG A 169 27.13 -12.79 16.82
CA ARG A 169 27.36 -14.09 17.47
C ARG A 169 28.82 -14.26 17.88
N MET A 170 29.78 -13.87 17.04
CA MET A 170 31.21 -13.94 17.39
C MET A 170 31.54 -13.04 18.60
N VAL A 171 30.98 -11.83 18.63
CA VAL A 171 31.14 -10.91 19.78
C VAL A 171 30.54 -11.50 21.05
N ILE A 172 29.32 -12.04 20.98
CA ILE A 172 28.65 -12.68 22.13
C ILE A 172 29.48 -13.85 22.65
N TRP A 173 29.95 -14.74 21.77
CA TRP A 173 30.81 -15.85 22.18
C TRP A 173 32.11 -15.36 22.81
N GLY A 174 32.74 -14.33 22.24
CA GLY A 174 33.94 -13.71 22.81
C GLY A 174 33.72 -13.18 24.24
N LEU A 175 32.58 -12.52 24.49
CA LEU A 175 32.21 -12.04 25.82
C LEU A 175 31.97 -13.19 26.81
N ILE A 176 31.30 -14.26 26.37
CA ILE A 176 31.08 -15.46 27.20
C ILE A 176 32.42 -16.10 27.60
N PHE A 177 33.34 -16.27 26.63
CA PHE A 177 34.67 -16.83 26.90
C PHE A 177 35.49 -15.94 27.83
N ALA A 178 35.43 -14.61 27.67
CA ALA A 178 36.07 -13.67 28.57
C ALA A 178 35.55 -13.79 30.02
N ALA A 179 34.22 -13.82 30.20
CA ALA A 179 33.60 -13.98 31.52
C ALA A 179 33.96 -15.31 32.19
N ALA A 180 33.94 -16.41 31.43
CA ALA A 180 34.35 -17.72 31.92
C ALA A 180 35.82 -17.74 32.36
N SER A 181 36.70 -17.06 31.62
CA SER A 181 38.13 -16.96 31.94
C SER A 181 38.38 -16.19 33.25
N VAL A 182 37.65 -15.09 33.47
CA VAL A 182 37.70 -14.33 34.73
C VAL A 182 37.23 -15.17 35.91
N LEU A 183 36.13 -15.91 35.76
CA LEU A 183 35.63 -16.82 36.80
C LEU A 183 36.62 -17.93 37.14
N LEU A 184 37.22 -18.57 36.14
CA LEU A 184 38.24 -19.60 36.34
C LEU A 184 39.46 -19.05 37.09
N THR A 185 39.92 -17.86 36.72
CA THR A 185 41.05 -17.20 37.39
C THR A 185 40.71 -16.87 38.84
N ALA A 186 39.51 -16.35 39.10
CA ALA A 186 39.04 -16.09 40.47
C ALA A 186 39.00 -17.38 41.30
N VAL A 187 38.44 -18.47 40.76
CA VAL A 187 38.40 -19.77 41.46
C VAL A 187 39.80 -20.30 41.79
N GLN A 188 40.79 -20.10 40.91
CA GLN A 188 42.17 -20.50 41.16
C GLN A 188 42.84 -19.68 42.27
N LEU A 189 42.50 -18.40 42.43
CA LEU A 189 43.05 -17.54 43.47
C LEU A 189 42.50 -17.82 44.88
N PHE A 190 41.31 -18.44 44.98
CA PHE A 190 40.66 -18.78 46.24
C PHE A 190 40.83 -20.26 46.65
N LYS A 191 41.66 -21.02 45.93
CA LYS A 191 42.07 -22.39 46.28
C LYS A 191 43.48 -22.38 46.86
#